data_AF-A0A523EET9-F1
#
_entry.id   AF-A0A523EET9-F1
#
_cell.length_a   1.000
_cell.length_b   1.000
_cell.length_c   1.000
_cell.angle_alpha   90.00
_cell.angle_beta   90.00
_cell.angle_gamma   90.00
#
_symmetry.space_group_name_H-M   'P 1'
#
loop_
_entity.id
_entity.type
_entity.pdbx_description
1 polymer ?
#
loop_
_entity_poly.entity_id
_entity_poly.type
_entity_poly.pdbx_seq_one_letter_code
_entity_poly.pdbx_strand_id
1 'polypeptide(L)'
;MKFLCVPCDKPMQLLQATPPDRGSVSLVYSCDACGYEFAMLTNPHETQVVTSLGVTLGKDGIAESKCPFTGMLAEMETTEDGIRWTAAAQERMSSVPEFVRPMAKSGIEKYAKDKGYAEIDENVLAEARSHFGM
;
A
#
# COMPACT_ATOMS: atom_id res chain seq x y z
N MET A 1 5.90 8.10 15.93
CA MET A 1 6.76 8.26 17.13
C MET A 1 5.93 8.92 18.24
N LYS A 2 6.19 8.64 19.53
CA LYS A 2 5.48 9.26 20.67
C LYS A 2 6.37 10.33 21.30
N PHE A 3 5.81 11.50 21.60
CA PHE A 3 6.53 12.62 22.21
C PHE A 3 6.02 12.90 23.62
N LEU A 4 6.89 13.46 24.48
CA LEU A 4 6.62 13.76 25.88
C LEU A 4 6.72 15.27 26.10
N CYS A 5 5.72 15.85 26.77
CA CYS A 5 5.75 17.24 27.20
C CYS A 5 6.65 17.36 28.43
N VAL A 6 7.81 18.02 28.30
CA VAL A 6 8.78 18.15 29.39
C VAL A 6 8.21 18.87 30.62
N PRO A 7 7.46 19.99 30.50
CA PRO A 7 6.85 20.64 31.67
C PRO A 7 5.85 19.79 32.45
N CYS A 8 5.14 18.88 31.78
CA CYS A 8 4.01 18.14 32.38
C CYS A 8 4.28 16.65 32.59
N ASP A 9 5.39 16.13 32.06
CA ASP A 9 5.73 14.71 32.04
C ASP A 9 4.60 13.82 31.49
N LYS A 10 3.95 14.29 30.42
CA LYS A 10 2.79 13.63 29.80
C LYS A 10 2.98 13.38 28.32
N PRO A 11 2.46 12.27 27.76
CA PRO A 11 2.48 12.05 26.32
C PRO A 11 1.72 13.15 25.57
N MET A 12 2.36 13.71 24.54
CA MET A 12 1.76 14.73 23.69
C MET A 12 0.83 14.10 22.65
N GLN A 13 -0.24 14.83 22.31
CA GLN A 13 -1.23 14.45 21.32
C GLN A 13 -0.85 15.04 19.95
N LEU A 14 -1.06 14.28 18.88
CA LEU A 14 -0.95 14.81 17.53
C LEU A 14 -2.18 15.67 17.26
N LEU A 15 -1.98 16.98 17.08
CA LEU A 15 -3.04 17.93 16.79
C LEU A 15 -3.34 17.99 15.29
N GLN A 16 -2.29 17.99 14.47
CA GLN A 16 -2.40 18.12 13.02
C GLN A 16 -1.26 17.38 12.30
N ALA A 17 -1.60 16.67 11.24
CA ALA A 17 -0.64 16.16 10.27
C ALA A 17 -1.00 16.72 8.89
N THR A 18 -0.12 17.54 8.34
CA THR A 18 -0.29 18.10 6.99
C THR A 18 0.39 17.16 6.00
N PRO A 19 -0.30 16.74 4.92
CA PRO A 19 0.28 15.90 3.88
C PRO A 19 1.50 16.57 3.23
N PRO A 20 2.39 15.78 2.59
CA PRO A 20 3.65 16.32 2.11
C PRO A 20 3.45 17.41 1.06
N ASP A 21 3.81 18.65 1.39
CA ASP A 21 3.99 19.74 0.43
C ASP A 21 5.45 19.76 -0.01
N ARG A 22 5.70 19.68 -1.33
CA ARG A 22 7.05 19.52 -1.93
C ARG A 22 7.89 18.39 -1.29
N GLY A 23 7.24 17.34 -0.81
CA GLY A 23 7.90 16.19 -0.18
C GLY A 23 8.17 16.34 1.32
N SER A 24 7.88 17.46 1.96
CA SER A 24 8.02 17.64 3.42
C SER A 24 6.69 17.48 4.14
N VAL A 25 6.64 16.67 5.20
CA VAL A 25 5.48 16.48 6.07
C VAL A 25 5.61 17.39 7.29
N SER A 26 4.52 18.04 7.66
CA SER A 26 4.46 18.82 8.89
C SER A 26 3.56 18.13 9.92
N LEU A 27 4.06 17.98 11.14
CA LEU A 27 3.34 17.40 12.28
C LEU A 27 3.32 18.40 13.42
N VAL A 28 2.14 18.70 13.96
CA VAL A 28 1.95 19.56 15.14
C VAL A 28 1.47 18.72 16.30
N TYR A 29 2.16 18.83 17.43
CA TYR A 29 1.79 18.15 18.67
C TYR A 29 1.43 19.16 19.75
N SER A 30 0.44 18.82 20.58
CA SER A 30 -0.01 19.64 21.71
C SER A 30 -0.06 18.83 23.01
N CYS A 31 0.20 19.49 24.13
CA CYS A 31 -0.03 18.93 25.45
C CYS A 31 -1.43 19.31 25.95
N ASP A 32 -2.23 18.30 26.30
CA ASP A 32 -3.58 18.45 26.85
C ASP A 32 -3.63 19.16 28.21
N ALA A 33 -2.53 19.13 28.97
CA ALA A 33 -2.48 19.67 30.32
C ALA A 33 -2.10 21.15 30.40
N CYS A 34 -1.17 21.60 29.55
CA CYS A 34 -0.64 22.97 29.61
C CYS A 34 -0.76 23.74 28.29
N GLY A 35 -1.24 23.11 27.22
CA GLY A 35 -1.36 23.73 25.91
C GLY A 35 -0.02 23.99 25.21
N TYR A 36 1.10 23.44 25.70
CA TYR A 36 2.39 23.57 25.03
C TYR A 36 2.37 22.88 23.67
N GLU A 37 2.81 23.57 22.63
CA GLU A 37 2.80 23.11 21.25
C GLU A 37 4.20 23.12 20.65
N PHE A 38 4.47 22.16 19.78
CA PHE A 38 5.63 22.21 18.90
C PHE A 38 5.29 21.59 17.55
N ALA A 39 5.99 22.06 16.51
CA ALA A 39 5.85 21.57 15.15
C ALA A 39 7.15 20.92 14.67
N MET A 40 7.02 19.80 13.97
CA MET A 40 8.09 19.15 13.24
C MET A 40 7.83 19.34 11.74
N LEU A 41 8.88 19.66 11.00
CA LEU A 41 8.88 19.67 9.54
C LEU A 41 9.94 18.69 9.07
N THR A 42 9.54 17.63 8.38
CA THR A 42 10.48 16.64 7.85
C THR A 42 11.16 17.16 6.59
N ASN A 43 12.42 16.77 6.38
CA ASN A 43 13.10 17.02 5.12
C ASN A 43 12.46 16.15 4.00
N PRO A 44 12.33 16.65 2.76
CA PRO A 44 11.89 15.87 1.61
C PRO A 44 12.54 14.48 1.46
N HIS A 45 13.86 14.38 1.65
CA HIS A 45 14.56 13.10 1.53
C HIS A 45 14.20 12.11 2.66
N GLU A 46 13.98 12.60 3.87
CA GLU A 46 13.60 11.78 5.02
C GLU A 46 12.18 11.24 4.86
N THR A 47 11.25 12.10 4.40
CA THR A 47 9.87 11.72 4.12
C THR A 47 9.78 10.62 3.07
N GLN A 48 10.54 10.73 1.97
CA GLN A 48 10.53 9.74 0.89
C GLN A 48 10.93 8.34 1.39
N VAL A 49 11.94 8.26 2.27
CA VAL A 49 12.41 6.99 2.85
C VAL A 49 11.35 6.41 3.80
N VAL A 50 10.80 7.24 4.70
CA VAL A 50 9.79 6.78 5.68
C VAL A 50 8.50 6.31 4.99
N THR A 51 8.05 7.00 3.94
CA THR A 51 6.90 6.59 3.13
C THR A 51 7.15 5.28 2.39
N SER A 52 8.36 5.08 1.83
CA SER A 52 8.73 3.85 1.12
C SER A 52 8.75 2.61 2.04
N LEU A 53 8.99 2.81 3.34
CA LEU A 53 8.95 1.76 4.35
C LEU A 53 7.53 1.43 4.84
N GLY A 54 6.50 2.11 4.34
CA GLY A 54 5.10 1.89 4.73
C GLY A 54 4.81 2.27 6.19
N VAL A 55 5.66 3.09 6.80
CA VAL A 55 5.52 3.48 8.21
C VAL A 55 4.48 4.58 8.36
N THR A 56 3.45 4.27 9.12
CA THR A 56 2.34 5.19 9.40
C THR A 56 2.74 6.23 10.46
N LEU A 57 2.75 7.51 10.08
CA LEU A 57 2.96 8.63 11.00
C LEU A 57 1.61 9.08 11.58
N GLY A 58 1.34 8.74 12.85
CA GLY A 58 0.11 9.13 13.55
C GLY A 58 -0.55 7.97 14.30
N LYS A 59 -1.53 8.28 15.16
CA LYS A 59 -2.33 7.28 15.88
C LYS A 59 -3.44 6.73 14.98
N ASP A 60 -3.99 7.61 14.16
CA ASP A 60 -4.70 7.28 12.94
C ASP A 60 -3.70 7.59 11.85
N GLY A 61 -3.46 6.67 10.92
CA GLY A 61 -2.59 6.99 9.81
C GLY A 61 -3.06 8.23 9.09
N ILE A 62 -2.20 8.75 8.20
CA ILE A 62 -2.61 9.71 7.18
C ILE A 62 -3.58 8.97 6.24
N ALA A 63 -4.77 8.63 6.76
CA ALA A 63 -5.89 8.13 6.04
C ALA A 63 -6.53 9.37 5.43
N GLU A 64 -6.58 9.35 4.11
CA GLU A 64 -7.18 10.37 3.26
C GLU A 64 -6.38 11.68 3.15
N SER A 65 -5.19 11.54 2.59
CA SER A 65 -4.79 12.52 1.57
C SER A 65 -4.27 11.74 0.39
N LYS A 66 -5.12 11.62 -0.63
CA LYS A 66 -4.73 11.27 -2.00
C LYS A 66 -3.56 12.17 -2.38
N CYS A 67 -2.35 11.68 -2.17
CA CYS A 67 -1.15 12.32 -2.67
C CYS A 67 -1.31 12.43 -4.21
N PRO A 68 -1.22 13.63 -4.80
CA PRO A 68 -1.41 13.81 -6.24
C PRO A 68 -0.35 13.06 -7.08
N PHE A 69 0.72 12.56 -6.46
CA PHE A 69 1.70 11.67 -7.10
C PHE A 69 1.30 10.18 -7.10
N THR A 70 0.32 9.77 -6.29
CA THR A 70 -0.36 8.47 -6.46
C THR A 70 -1.34 8.54 -7.64
N GLY A 71 -1.68 9.74 -8.14
CA GLY A 71 -2.50 9.91 -9.35
C GLY A 71 -1.85 9.33 -10.60
N MET A 72 -0.53 9.41 -10.75
CA MET A 72 0.16 8.88 -11.94
C MET A 72 0.44 7.37 -11.88
N LEU A 73 0.21 6.74 -10.71
CA LEU A 73 0.11 5.28 -10.57
C LEU A 73 -1.36 4.80 -10.50
N ALA A 74 -2.29 5.72 -10.26
CA ALA A 74 -3.74 5.51 -10.33
C ALA A 74 -4.32 5.85 -11.71
N GLU A 75 -3.54 6.41 -12.63
CA GLU A 75 -3.86 6.47 -14.07
C GLU A 75 -3.52 5.17 -14.80
N MET A 76 -2.96 4.18 -14.10
CA MET A 76 -3.39 2.81 -14.34
C MET A 76 -4.59 2.55 -13.44
N GLU A 77 -5.68 3.27 -13.73
CA GLU A 77 -7.01 2.87 -13.32
C GLU A 77 -7.10 1.40 -13.71
N THR A 78 -7.27 0.57 -12.71
CA THR A 78 -8.33 -0.43 -12.66
C THR A 78 -9.29 -0.30 -13.84
N THR A 79 -8.85 -0.74 -15.03
CA THR A 79 -9.75 -1.41 -15.94
C THR A 79 -10.22 -2.60 -15.14
N GLU A 80 -11.51 -2.62 -14.83
CA GLU A 80 -12.23 -3.81 -14.42
C GLU A 80 -12.22 -4.85 -15.55
N ASP A 81 -11.03 -5.22 -16.00
CA ASP A 81 -10.69 -6.43 -16.72
C ASP A 81 -9.83 -7.27 -15.77
N GLY A 82 -10.32 -7.43 -14.54
CA GLY A 82 -9.89 -8.53 -13.69
C GLY A 82 -10.25 -9.81 -14.43
N ILE A 83 -9.26 -10.44 -15.04
CA ILE A 83 -9.44 -11.68 -15.79
C ILE A 83 -10.21 -12.65 -14.90
N ARG A 84 -11.38 -13.10 -15.38
CA ARG A 84 -12.29 -13.89 -14.55
C ARG A 84 -11.65 -15.24 -14.28
N TRP A 85 -11.61 -15.67 -13.02
CA TRP A 85 -11.18 -17.02 -12.69
C TRP A 85 -12.40 -17.92 -12.60
N THR A 86 -12.36 -19.04 -13.32
CA THR A 86 -13.39 -20.07 -13.18
C THR A 86 -13.26 -20.81 -11.84
N ALA A 87 -14.35 -21.40 -11.34
CA ALA A 87 -14.32 -22.20 -10.11
C ALA A 87 -13.33 -23.38 -10.22
N ALA A 88 -13.26 -24.02 -11.39
CA ALA A 88 -12.32 -25.11 -11.67
C ALA A 88 -10.84 -24.63 -11.61
N ALA A 89 -10.57 -23.42 -12.11
CA ALA A 89 -9.25 -22.80 -12.02
C ALA A 89 -8.83 -22.49 -10.57
N GLN A 90 -9.77 -21.99 -9.75
CA GLN A 90 -9.52 -21.68 -8.34
C GLN A 90 -9.25 -22.93 -7.48
N GLU A 91 -9.94 -24.03 -7.77
CA GLU A 91 -9.71 -25.30 -7.08
C GLU A 91 -8.30 -25.84 -7.33
N ARG A 92 -7.82 -25.79 -8.59
CA ARG A 92 -6.44 -26.11 -8.94
C ARG A 92 -5.44 -25.17 -8.26
N MET A 93 -5.76 -23.89 -8.13
CA MET A 93 -4.92 -22.91 -7.43
C MET A 93 -4.79 -23.22 -5.93
N SER A 94 -5.81 -23.84 -5.33
CA SER A 94 -5.78 -24.24 -3.91
C SER A 94 -4.80 -25.39 -3.64
N SER A 95 -4.51 -26.21 -4.66
CA SER A 95 -3.47 -27.26 -4.60
C SER A 95 -2.04 -26.70 -4.56
N VAL A 96 -1.85 -25.42 -4.94
CA VAL A 96 -0.56 -24.74 -4.87
C VAL A 96 -0.28 -24.36 -3.40
N PRO A 97 0.94 -24.57 -2.88
CA PRO A 97 1.31 -24.15 -1.53
C PRO A 97 1.09 -22.65 -1.30
N GLU A 98 0.62 -22.28 -0.10
CA GLU A 98 0.18 -20.91 0.22
C GLU A 98 1.23 -19.84 -0.08
N PHE A 99 2.52 -20.12 0.20
CA PHE A 99 3.61 -19.19 -0.05
C PHE A 99 3.85 -18.91 -1.55
N VAL A 100 3.51 -19.85 -2.44
CA VAL A 100 3.67 -19.70 -3.90
C VAL A 100 2.40 -19.14 -4.54
N ARG A 101 1.22 -19.29 -3.90
CA ARG A 101 -0.06 -18.80 -4.42
C ARG A 101 -0.03 -17.35 -4.91
N PRO A 102 0.49 -16.35 -4.17
CA PRO A 102 0.50 -14.97 -4.65
C PRO A 102 1.36 -14.81 -5.90
N MET A 103 2.51 -15.50 -5.98
CA MET A 103 3.40 -15.44 -7.15
C MET A 103 2.78 -16.13 -8.37
N ALA A 104 2.22 -17.33 -8.18
CA ALA A 104 1.58 -18.09 -9.24
C ALA A 104 0.31 -17.38 -9.77
N LYS A 105 -0.53 -16.81 -8.89
CA LYS A 105 -1.73 -16.07 -9.28
C LYS A 105 -1.36 -14.86 -10.14
N SER A 106 -0.38 -14.07 -9.68
CA SER A 106 0.11 -12.91 -10.43
C SER A 106 0.74 -13.31 -11.77
N GLY A 107 1.47 -14.42 -11.82
CA GLY A 107 2.08 -14.95 -13.04
C GLY A 107 1.05 -15.41 -14.07
N ILE A 108 0.01 -16.13 -13.62
CA ILE A 108 -1.08 -16.63 -14.48
C ILE A 108 -1.94 -15.47 -14.98
N GLU A 109 -2.26 -14.49 -14.14
CA GLU A 109 -2.99 -13.28 -14.56
C GLU A 109 -2.20 -12.48 -15.59
N LYS A 110 -0.89 -12.36 -15.41
CA LYS A 110 -0.01 -11.71 -16.39
C LYS A 110 0.07 -12.49 -17.70
N TYR A 111 0.16 -13.82 -17.64
CA TYR A 111 0.15 -14.70 -18.81
C TYR A 111 -1.16 -14.58 -19.60
N ALA A 112 -2.29 -14.62 -18.89
CA ALA A 112 -3.61 -14.48 -19.49
C ALA A 112 -3.79 -13.10 -20.14
N LYS A 113 -3.30 -12.04 -19.49
CA LYS A 113 -3.31 -10.68 -20.05
C LYS A 113 -2.45 -10.54 -21.30
N ASP A 114 -1.25 -11.11 -21.30
CA ASP A 114 -0.32 -11.08 -22.45
C ASP A 114 -0.88 -11.82 -23.67
N LYS A 115 -1.61 -12.92 -23.42
CA LYS A 115 -2.31 -13.70 -24.45
C LYS A 115 -3.67 -13.13 -24.86
N GLY A 116 -4.19 -12.14 -24.14
CA GLY A 116 -5.51 -11.55 -24.38
C GLY A 116 -6.68 -12.44 -23.96
N TYR A 117 -6.47 -13.38 -23.03
CA TYR A 117 -7.55 -14.17 -22.44
C TYR A 117 -8.36 -13.33 -21.45
N ALA A 118 -9.68 -13.29 -21.64
CA ALA A 118 -10.61 -12.60 -20.74
C ALA A 118 -11.00 -13.45 -19.51
N GLU A 119 -10.77 -14.76 -19.56
CA GLU A 119 -11.09 -15.72 -18.50
C GLU A 119 -9.95 -16.75 -18.34
N ILE A 120 -9.61 -17.08 -17.09
CA ILE A 120 -8.68 -18.14 -16.72
C ILE A 120 -9.50 -19.41 -16.45
N ASP A 121 -9.53 -20.27 -17.45
CA ASP A 121 -10.07 -21.62 -17.39
C ASP A 121 -8.96 -22.65 -17.09
N GLU A 122 -9.32 -23.92 -17.11
CA GLU A 122 -8.37 -25.01 -16.89
C GLU A 122 -7.30 -25.12 -17.99
N ASN A 123 -7.63 -24.74 -19.23
CA ASN A 123 -6.71 -24.80 -20.36
C ASN A 123 -5.62 -23.74 -20.23
N VAL A 124 -6.00 -22.50 -19.87
CA VAL A 124 -5.07 -21.40 -19.60
C VAL A 124 -4.14 -21.75 -18.45
N LEU A 125 -4.63 -22.41 -17.40
CA LEU A 125 -3.81 -22.91 -16.29
C LEU A 125 -2.82 -24.00 -16.71
N ALA A 126 -3.23 -24.93 -17.58
CA ALA A 126 -2.37 -25.98 -18.10
C ALA A 126 -1.26 -25.40 -19.01
N GLU A 127 -1.62 -24.46 -19.88
CA GLU A 127 -0.67 -23.72 -20.73
C GLU A 127 0.30 -22.88 -19.90
N ALA A 128 -0.21 -22.14 -18.91
CA ALA A 128 0.62 -21.35 -18.01
C ALA A 128 1.59 -22.24 -17.21
N ARG A 129 1.14 -23.39 -16.70
CA ARG A 129 1.99 -24.34 -15.99
C ARG A 129 3.11 -24.88 -16.88
N SER A 130 2.79 -25.21 -18.14
CA SER A 130 3.79 -25.64 -19.13
C SER A 130 4.79 -24.51 -19.44
N HIS A 131 4.32 -23.27 -19.51
CA HIS A 131 5.15 -22.09 -19.75
C HIS A 131 6.10 -21.77 -18.58
N PHE A 132 5.65 -21.94 -17.33
CA PHE A 132 6.44 -21.68 -16.13
C PHE A 132 7.35 -22.84 -15.70
N GLY A 133 7.30 -23.98 -16.41
CA GLY A 133 8.31 -25.03 -16.30
C GLY A 133 8.27 -25.84 -15.00
N MET A 134 7.33 -26.80 -14.95
CA MET A 134 7.50 -28.08 -14.24
C MET A 134 6.97 -29.21 -15.11
#